data_AF-A0A662VSN5-F1
#
_entry.id   AF-A0A662VSN5-F1
#
_cell.length_a   1.000
_cell.length_b   1.000
_cell.length_c   1.000
_cell.angle_alpha   90.00
_cell.angle_beta   90.00
_cell.angle_gamma   90.00
#
_symmetry.space_group_name_H-M   'P 1'
#
loop_
_entity.id
_entity.type
_entity.pdbx_description
1 polymer ?
#
loop_
_entity_poly.entity_id
_entity_poly.type
_entity_poly.pdbx_seq_one_letter_code
_entity_poly.pdbx_strand_id
1 'polypeptide(L)'
;MREFINDVSIFVDDSDVKILRALARDKVAISSIMKIFENPEKAGKYLILIKNRPAAIYLVAKIAERISKYLNEEDAEKCFNLFLNSILMLKDVGDKAIRQKVFLLLKESMERRTKEEKFEELAKLLSEFYGLGFKSYLDSLLFSVSTLAEREEYQKAVNILNLINFDTANQLKSQILVEWAKNIIHNDPKKALKNLREALEIDKTNKDAILTLAKIYESMKDYERAVKVYEIVGTREAMYKMAEVLKAWSYELEGKDALEKLKEAYKIAVEIDDGLADDIFNSIREVLENEVKRRREQSEHQNIG
;
A
#
# COMPACT_ATOMS: atom_id res chain seq x y z
N MET A 1 -42.50 -18.21 7.54
CA MET A 1 -41.61 -18.84 8.54
C MET A 1 -41.20 -20.25 8.13
N ARG A 2 -42.10 -21.25 8.09
CA ARG A 2 -41.71 -22.61 7.65
C ARG A 2 -41.06 -22.64 6.27
N GLU A 3 -41.62 -21.87 5.33
CA GLU A 3 -41.06 -21.65 3.99
C GLU A 3 -39.62 -21.12 4.05
N PHE A 4 -39.40 -19.96 4.69
CA PHE A 4 -38.04 -19.43 4.94
C PHE A 4 -37.06 -20.45 5.55
N ILE A 5 -37.48 -21.24 6.54
CA ILE A 5 -36.61 -22.27 7.14
C ILE A 5 -36.21 -23.31 6.09
N ASN A 6 -37.15 -23.73 5.25
CA ASN A 6 -36.88 -24.69 4.18
C ASN A 6 -35.93 -24.10 3.13
N ASP A 7 -36.17 -22.86 2.71
CA ASP A 7 -35.36 -22.17 1.70
C ASP A 7 -33.91 -21.99 2.17
N VAL A 8 -33.72 -21.67 3.45
CA VAL A 8 -32.40 -21.47 4.03
C VAL A 8 -31.69 -22.79 4.37
N SER A 9 -32.44 -23.88 4.58
CA SER A 9 -31.87 -25.16 5.02
C SER A 9 -30.86 -25.75 4.05
N ILE A 10 -30.93 -25.39 2.76
CA ILE A 10 -29.96 -25.85 1.74
C ILE A 10 -28.57 -25.22 1.92
N PHE A 11 -28.47 -24.12 2.69
CA PHE A 11 -27.23 -23.36 2.89
C PHE A 11 -26.58 -23.60 4.26
N VAL A 12 -27.20 -24.41 5.14
CA VAL A 12 -26.73 -24.64 6.51
C VAL A 12 -26.82 -26.12 6.87
N ASP A 13 -26.03 -26.56 7.85
CA ASP A 13 -26.01 -27.98 8.24
C ASP A 13 -27.22 -28.33 9.11
N ASP A 14 -27.52 -29.63 9.27
CA ASP A 14 -28.63 -30.11 10.12
C ASP A 14 -28.61 -29.55 11.54
N SER A 15 -27.41 -29.38 12.11
CA SER A 15 -27.25 -28.79 13.45
C SER A 15 -27.71 -27.33 13.50
N ASP A 16 -27.51 -26.58 12.42
CA ASP A 16 -27.89 -25.18 12.29
C ASP A 16 -29.38 -25.05 11.98
N VAL A 17 -29.96 -25.98 11.21
CA VAL A 17 -31.42 -26.08 11.03
C VAL A 17 -32.12 -26.30 12.37
N LYS A 18 -31.57 -27.14 13.26
CA LYS A 18 -32.12 -27.33 14.62
C LYS A 18 -32.09 -26.03 15.42
N ILE A 19 -31.01 -25.26 15.35
CA ILE A 19 -30.90 -23.94 16.01
C ILE A 19 -31.95 -22.98 15.42
N LEU A 20 -32.08 -22.93 14.09
CA LEU A 20 -33.03 -22.06 13.41
C LEU A 20 -34.49 -22.41 13.77
N ARG A 21 -34.82 -23.70 13.89
CA ARG A 21 -36.12 -24.18 14.41
C ARG A 21 -36.34 -23.83 15.90
N ALA A 22 -35.30 -23.82 16.71
CA ALA A 22 -35.40 -23.37 18.10
C ALA A 22 -35.65 -21.85 18.16
N LEU A 23 -34.92 -21.06 17.36
CA LEU A 23 -35.09 -19.61 17.23
C LEU A 23 -36.45 -19.22 16.67
N ALA A 24 -37.10 -20.08 15.89
CA ALA A 24 -38.45 -19.85 15.38
C ALA A 24 -39.51 -19.63 16.49
N ARG A 25 -39.23 -20.08 17.72
CA ARG A 25 -40.08 -19.81 18.90
C ARG A 25 -39.91 -18.37 19.42
N ASP A 26 -38.78 -17.74 19.15
CA ASP A 26 -38.52 -16.33 19.44
C ASP A 26 -38.91 -15.47 18.23
N LYS A 27 -40.10 -14.86 18.31
CA LYS A 27 -40.66 -14.03 17.23
C LYS A 27 -39.73 -12.89 16.84
N VAL A 28 -39.04 -12.27 17.80
CA VAL A 28 -38.13 -11.14 17.51
C VAL A 28 -36.92 -11.64 16.75
N ALA A 29 -36.32 -12.76 17.19
CA ALA A 29 -35.14 -13.32 16.54
C ALA A 29 -35.41 -13.71 15.09
N ILE A 30 -36.45 -14.52 14.86
CA ILE A 30 -36.76 -15.03 13.52
C ILE A 30 -37.24 -13.92 12.58
N SER A 31 -38.07 -12.98 13.04
CA SER A 31 -38.49 -11.84 12.21
C SER A 31 -37.32 -10.92 11.87
N SER A 32 -36.36 -10.74 12.78
CA SER A 32 -35.14 -9.97 12.51
C SER A 32 -34.28 -10.66 11.46
N ILE A 33 -34.06 -11.98 11.58
CA ILE A 33 -33.32 -12.77 10.57
C ILE A 33 -33.98 -12.66 9.20
N MET A 34 -35.30 -12.85 9.10
CA MET A 34 -36.01 -12.71 7.82
C MET A 34 -35.85 -11.31 7.23
N LYS A 35 -36.04 -10.27 8.05
CA LYS A 35 -35.91 -8.87 7.60
C LYS A 35 -34.49 -8.49 7.15
N ILE A 36 -33.47 -9.11 7.73
CA ILE A 36 -32.08 -8.96 7.28
C ILE A 36 -31.92 -9.43 5.84
N PHE A 37 -32.47 -10.60 5.49
CA PHE A 37 -32.34 -11.14 4.13
C PHE A 37 -33.34 -10.54 3.14
N GLU A 38 -34.49 -10.03 3.59
CA GLU A 38 -35.42 -9.24 2.75
C GLU A 38 -34.84 -7.87 2.38
N ASN A 39 -34.01 -7.28 3.25
CA ASN A 39 -33.43 -5.95 3.02
C ASN A 39 -32.01 -5.84 3.64
N PRO A 40 -30.98 -6.41 2.98
CA PRO A 40 -29.61 -6.46 3.50
C PRO A 40 -29.02 -5.09 3.85
N GLU A 41 -29.36 -4.05 3.09
CA GLU A 41 -28.89 -2.68 3.33
C GLU A 41 -29.37 -2.12 4.68
N LYS A 42 -30.51 -2.59 5.17
CA LYS A 42 -31.08 -2.21 6.48
C LYS A 42 -30.80 -3.26 7.55
N ALA A 43 -29.88 -4.20 7.32
CA ALA A 43 -29.61 -5.29 8.26
C ALA A 43 -29.14 -4.79 9.63
N GLY A 44 -28.42 -3.66 9.71
CA GLY A 44 -27.84 -3.14 10.95
C GLY A 44 -28.84 -3.00 12.10
N LYS A 45 -30.01 -2.41 11.86
CA LYS A 45 -31.04 -2.24 12.90
C LYS A 45 -31.59 -3.59 13.39
N TYR A 46 -31.68 -4.59 12.53
CA TYR A 46 -32.17 -5.93 12.87
C TYR A 46 -31.11 -6.77 13.58
N LEU A 47 -29.84 -6.62 13.20
CA LEU A 47 -28.69 -7.20 13.90
C LEU A 47 -28.63 -6.71 15.36
N ILE A 48 -28.90 -5.42 15.60
CA ILE A 48 -28.99 -4.86 16.96
C ILE A 48 -30.08 -5.54 17.80
N LEU A 49 -31.24 -5.86 17.22
CA LEU A 49 -32.34 -6.54 17.93
C LEU A 49 -31.97 -7.96 18.38
N ILE A 50 -31.05 -8.60 17.66
CA ILE A 50 -30.57 -9.96 17.95
C ILE A 50 -29.15 -9.99 18.54
N LYS A 51 -28.58 -8.84 18.92
CA LYS A 51 -27.19 -8.75 19.42
C LYS A 51 -26.91 -9.64 20.63
N ASN A 52 -27.93 -9.86 21.47
CA ASN A 52 -27.84 -10.72 22.67
C ASN A 52 -28.11 -12.19 22.36
N ARG A 53 -28.19 -12.58 21.09
CA ARG A 53 -28.47 -13.95 20.62
C ARG A 53 -27.35 -14.40 19.68
N PRO A 54 -26.19 -14.81 20.20
CA PRO A 54 -25.03 -15.12 19.36
C PRO A 54 -25.31 -16.22 18.31
N ALA A 55 -26.12 -17.22 18.66
CA ALA A 55 -26.53 -18.26 17.73
C ALA A 55 -27.34 -17.72 16.53
N ALA A 56 -28.16 -16.68 16.73
CA ALA A 56 -28.90 -16.03 15.65
C ALA A 56 -27.97 -15.24 14.72
N ILE A 57 -27.02 -14.47 15.30
CA ILE A 57 -26.02 -13.71 14.53
C ILE A 57 -25.12 -14.66 13.74
N TYR A 58 -24.69 -15.77 14.35
CA TYR A 58 -23.88 -16.78 13.68
C TYR A 58 -24.61 -17.37 12.47
N LEU A 59 -25.91 -17.67 12.61
CA LEU A 59 -26.72 -18.15 11.49
C LEU A 59 -26.80 -17.11 10.38
N VAL A 60 -27.04 -15.82 10.71
CA VAL A 60 -27.01 -14.74 9.71
C VAL A 60 -25.67 -14.71 8.98
N ALA A 61 -24.55 -14.77 9.70
CA ALA A 61 -23.22 -14.79 9.12
C ALA A 61 -23.04 -15.98 8.17
N LYS A 62 -23.37 -17.20 8.63
CA LYS A 62 -23.21 -18.42 7.84
C LYS A 62 -24.07 -18.40 6.59
N ILE A 63 -25.33 -18.01 6.71
CA ILE A 63 -26.26 -17.96 5.58
C ILE A 63 -25.77 -16.93 4.55
N ALA A 64 -25.38 -15.73 5.00
CA ALA A 64 -24.86 -14.69 4.12
C ALA A 64 -23.61 -15.15 3.36
N GLU A 65 -22.66 -15.79 4.06
CA GLU A 65 -21.44 -16.33 3.45
C GLU A 65 -21.72 -17.43 2.41
N ARG A 66 -22.73 -18.27 2.65
CA ARG A 66 -23.05 -19.41 1.76
C ARG A 66 -23.87 -18.99 0.55
N ILE A 67 -24.86 -18.13 0.75
CA ILE A 67 -25.71 -17.61 -0.34
C ILE A 67 -24.88 -16.78 -1.31
N SER A 68 -23.88 -16.02 -0.84
CA SER A 68 -23.05 -15.16 -1.70
C SER A 68 -22.38 -15.90 -2.87
N LYS A 69 -22.25 -17.23 -2.80
CA LYS A 69 -21.68 -18.08 -3.85
C LYS A 69 -22.56 -18.19 -5.10
N TYR A 70 -23.84 -17.86 -4.97
CA TYR A 70 -24.87 -18.07 -6.00
C TYR A 70 -25.45 -16.74 -6.51
N LEU A 71 -24.90 -15.62 -6.06
CA LEU A 71 -25.38 -14.29 -6.39
C LEU A 71 -24.48 -13.64 -7.45
N ASN A 72 -25.04 -12.63 -8.12
CA ASN A 72 -24.24 -11.71 -8.93
C ASN A 72 -23.26 -10.92 -8.04
N GLU A 73 -22.30 -10.22 -8.64
CA GLU A 73 -21.25 -9.51 -7.89
C GLU A 73 -21.79 -8.49 -6.88
N GLU A 74 -22.78 -7.69 -7.27
CA GLU A 74 -23.37 -6.65 -6.41
C GLU A 74 -24.06 -7.26 -5.18
N ASP A 75 -24.89 -8.28 -5.37
CA ASP A 75 -25.61 -8.94 -4.29
C ASP A 75 -24.68 -9.83 -3.45
N ALA A 76 -23.64 -10.41 -4.05
CA ALA A 76 -22.59 -11.11 -3.33
C ALA A 76 -21.80 -10.16 -2.41
N GLU A 77 -21.51 -8.93 -2.85
CA GLU A 77 -20.86 -7.91 -2.02
C GLU A 77 -21.75 -7.51 -0.83
N LYS A 78 -23.06 -7.32 -1.06
CA LYS A 78 -24.03 -7.07 0.04
C LYS A 78 -24.02 -8.21 1.05
N CYS A 79 -24.00 -9.46 0.60
CA CYS A 79 -23.90 -10.63 1.47
C CYS A 79 -22.55 -10.70 2.19
N PHE A 80 -21.44 -10.36 1.55
CA PHE A 80 -20.13 -10.31 2.21
C PHE A 80 -20.11 -9.26 3.32
N ASN A 81 -20.63 -8.06 3.07
CA ASN A 81 -20.72 -7.01 4.09
C ASN A 81 -21.61 -7.44 5.26
N LEU A 82 -22.73 -8.12 4.98
CA LEU A 82 -23.59 -8.70 6.01
C LEU A 82 -22.86 -9.78 6.82
N PHE A 83 -22.12 -10.67 6.15
CA PHE A 83 -21.29 -11.69 6.79
C PHE A 83 -20.25 -11.04 7.71
N LEU A 84 -19.45 -10.10 7.19
CA LEU A 84 -18.39 -9.42 7.94
C LEU A 84 -18.94 -8.73 9.19
N ASN A 85 -20.00 -7.93 9.04
CA ASN A 85 -20.66 -7.26 10.16
C ASN A 85 -21.17 -8.24 11.21
N SER A 86 -21.75 -9.36 10.79
CA SER A 86 -22.27 -10.38 11.69
C SER A 86 -21.13 -11.08 12.47
N ILE A 87 -20.01 -11.39 11.81
CA ILE A 87 -18.86 -12.00 12.49
C ILE A 87 -18.18 -11.00 13.43
N LEU A 88 -18.10 -9.72 13.07
CA LEU A 88 -17.57 -8.67 13.97
C LEU A 88 -18.35 -8.58 15.28
N MET A 89 -19.68 -8.71 15.23
CA MET A 89 -20.51 -8.76 16.46
C MET A 89 -20.25 -10.00 17.33
N LEU A 90 -19.60 -11.03 16.77
CA LEU A 90 -19.26 -12.27 17.46
C LEU A 90 -17.80 -12.35 17.89
N LYS A 91 -16.98 -11.33 17.61
CA LYS A 91 -15.53 -11.31 17.90
C LYS A 91 -15.23 -11.62 19.37
N ASP A 92 -16.01 -11.05 20.28
CA ASP A 92 -15.82 -11.15 21.73
C ASP A 92 -16.86 -12.04 22.43
N VAL A 93 -17.52 -12.94 21.70
CA VAL A 93 -18.56 -13.80 22.28
C VAL A 93 -17.97 -14.76 23.32
N GLY A 94 -18.52 -14.77 24.54
CA GLY A 94 -18.05 -15.64 25.62
C GLY A 94 -18.32 -17.13 25.38
N ASP A 95 -19.36 -17.46 24.60
CA ASP A 95 -19.74 -18.82 24.27
C ASP A 95 -18.63 -19.53 23.45
N LYS A 96 -18.03 -20.56 24.05
CA LYS A 96 -16.93 -21.32 23.43
C LYS A 96 -17.37 -22.07 22.17
N ALA A 97 -18.59 -22.61 22.15
CA ALA A 97 -19.09 -23.34 20.99
C ALA A 97 -19.33 -22.40 19.80
N ILE A 98 -19.89 -21.22 20.06
CA ILE A 98 -20.06 -20.19 19.02
C ILE A 98 -18.70 -19.70 18.52
N ARG A 99 -17.73 -19.42 19.41
CA ARG A 99 -16.37 -19.04 18.99
C ARG A 99 -15.73 -20.07 18.06
N GLN A 100 -15.83 -21.36 18.39
CA GLN A 100 -15.29 -22.42 17.55
C GLN A 100 -15.98 -22.46 16.18
N LYS A 101 -17.31 -22.32 16.13
CA LYS A 101 -18.06 -22.25 14.87
C LYS A 101 -17.67 -21.02 14.03
N VAL A 102 -17.48 -19.86 14.65
CA VAL A 102 -17.02 -18.63 14.00
C VAL A 102 -15.63 -18.80 13.41
N PHE A 103 -14.70 -19.39 14.16
CA PHE A 103 -13.35 -19.67 13.68
C PHE A 103 -13.36 -20.56 12.42
N LEU A 104 -14.14 -21.65 12.44
CA LEU A 104 -14.26 -22.54 11.28
C LEU A 104 -14.87 -21.84 10.07
N LEU A 105 -15.90 -21.02 10.29
CA LEU A 105 -16.54 -20.26 9.21
C LEU A 105 -15.60 -19.20 8.62
N LEU A 106 -14.83 -18.49 9.46
CA LEU A 106 -13.79 -17.57 9.02
C LEU A 106 -12.72 -18.26 8.18
N LYS A 107 -12.25 -19.43 8.64
CA LYS A 107 -11.27 -20.24 7.91
C LYS A 107 -11.78 -20.61 6.51
N GLU A 108 -13.00 -21.17 6.43
CA GLU A 108 -13.62 -21.51 5.14
C GLU A 108 -13.77 -20.29 4.24
N SER A 109 -14.25 -19.18 4.81
CA SER A 109 -14.44 -17.91 4.10
C SER A 109 -13.14 -17.38 3.51
N MET A 110 -12.04 -17.41 4.26
CA MET A 110 -10.72 -16.99 3.80
C MET A 110 -10.18 -17.92 2.71
N GLU A 111 -10.29 -19.25 2.88
CA GLU A 111 -9.90 -20.22 1.84
C GLU A 111 -10.62 -19.99 0.52
N ARG A 112 -11.92 -19.69 0.58
CA ARG A 112 -12.70 -19.37 -0.61
C ARG A 112 -12.17 -18.11 -1.31
N ARG A 113 -11.96 -17.03 -0.55
CA ARG A 113 -11.52 -15.74 -1.11
C ARG A 113 -10.12 -15.80 -1.71
N THR A 114 -9.24 -16.63 -1.15
CA THR A 114 -7.96 -16.96 -1.78
C THR A 114 -8.16 -17.64 -3.13
N LYS A 115 -9.04 -18.64 -3.24
CA LYS A 115 -9.30 -19.38 -4.50
C LYS A 115 -10.03 -18.56 -5.56
N GLU A 116 -10.94 -17.70 -5.15
CA GLU A 116 -11.73 -16.82 -6.03
C GLU A 116 -11.00 -15.51 -6.35
N GLU A 117 -9.75 -15.34 -5.91
CA GLU A 117 -8.95 -14.11 -6.09
C GLU A 117 -9.62 -12.82 -5.55
N LYS A 118 -10.49 -12.98 -4.53
CA LYS A 118 -11.19 -11.88 -3.86
C LYS A 118 -10.31 -11.27 -2.76
N PHE A 119 -9.17 -10.72 -3.16
CA PHE A 119 -8.11 -10.28 -2.26
C PHE A 119 -8.51 -9.08 -1.37
N GLU A 120 -9.39 -8.20 -1.84
CA GLU A 120 -9.91 -7.10 -1.00
C GLU A 120 -10.79 -7.61 0.14
N GLU A 121 -11.64 -8.60 -0.13
CA GLU A 121 -12.45 -9.26 0.91
C GLU A 121 -11.56 -10.02 1.90
N LEU A 122 -10.54 -10.72 1.39
CA LEU A 122 -9.56 -11.42 2.22
C LEU A 122 -8.80 -10.46 3.14
N ALA A 123 -8.37 -9.31 2.61
CA ALA A 123 -7.68 -8.27 3.37
C ALA A 123 -8.56 -7.70 4.49
N LYS A 124 -9.84 -7.42 4.21
CA LYS A 124 -10.83 -6.98 5.22
C LYS A 124 -11.04 -8.01 6.33
N LEU A 125 -10.98 -9.31 6.03
CA LEU A 125 -11.05 -10.35 7.06
C LEU A 125 -9.76 -10.44 7.87
N LEU A 126 -8.60 -10.30 7.23
CA LEU A 126 -7.31 -10.34 7.91
C LEU A 126 -7.12 -9.14 8.85
N SER A 127 -7.52 -7.93 8.44
CA SER A 127 -7.41 -6.74 9.30
C SER A 127 -8.12 -6.90 10.63
N GLU A 128 -9.22 -7.66 10.66
CA GLU A 128 -10.05 -7.85 11.84
C GLU A 128 -9.70 -9.11 12.65
N PHE A 129 -9.32 -10.19 11.97
CA PHE A 129 -9.25 -11.53 12.57
C PHE A 129 -7.86 -12.17 12.53
N TYR A 130 -6.82 -11.49 12.02
CA TYR A 130 -5.45 -12.04 11.93
C TYR A 130 -4.96 -12.66 13.25
N GLY A 131 -5.26 -12.01 14.38
CA GLY A 131 -4.88 -12.46 15.73
C GLY A 131 -5.42 -13.84 16.13
N LEU A 132 -6.36 -14.42 15.38
CA LEU A 132 -6.87 -15.78 15.59
C LEU A 132 -5.99 -16.88 14.98
N GLY A 133 -4.84 -16.53 14.39
CA GLY A 133 -3.88 -17.50 13.85
C GLY A 133 -3.95 -17.69 12.34
N PHE A 134 -4.44 -16.69 11.59
CA PHE A 134 -4.58 -16.77 10.13
C PHE A 134 -3.33 -16.33 9.34
N LYS A 135 -2.14 -16.59 9.88
CA LYS A 135 -0.86 -16.14 9.29
C LYS A 135 -0.68 -16.62 7.85
N SER A 136 -1.00 -17.88 7.55
CA SER A 136 -0.85 -18.44 6.20
C SER A 136 -1.68 -17.71 5.14
N TYR A 137 -2.82 -17.13 5.51
CA TYR A 137 -3.65 -16.36 4.60
C TYR A 137 -3.09 -14.96 4.35
N LEU A 138 -2.40 -14.36 5.33
CA LEU A 138 -1.62 -13.15 5.11
C LEU A 138 -0.49 -13.44 4.12
N ASP A 139 0.28 -14.51 4.34
CA ASP A 139 1.39 -14.89 3.44
C ASP A 139 0.87 -15.11 2.01
N SER A 140 -0.27 -15.81 1.86
CA SER A 140 -0.93 -15.99 0.56
C SER A 140 -1.42 -14.68 -0.06
N LEU A 141 -1.98 -13.77 0.74
CA LEU A 141 -2.44 -12.47 0.26
C LEU A 141 -1.25 -11.64 -0.25
N LEU A 142 -0.16 -11.58 0.52
CA LEU A 142 1.04 -10.84 0.14
C LEU A 142 1.66 -11.40 -1.14
N PHE A 143 1.72 -12.73 -1.30
CA PHE A 143 2.17 -13.36 -2.54
C PHE A 143 1.32 -12.93 -3.74
N SER A 144 -0.01 -13.00 -3.62
CA SER A 144 -0.91 -12.57 -4.70
C SER A 144 -0.78 -11.09 -5.03
N VAL A 145 -0.60 -10.24 -4.02
CA VAL A 145 -0.35 -8.81 -4.21
C VAL A 145 0.97 -8.56 -4.96
N SER A 146 2.03 -9.30 -4.65
CA SER A 146 3.29 -9.23 -5.41
C SER A 146 3.06 -9.64 -6.87
N THR A 147 2.32 -10.72 -7.14
CA THR A 147 2.00 -11.13 -8.52
C THR A 147 1.18 -10.07 -9.27
N LEU A 148 0.29 -9.34 -8.60
CA LEU A 148 -0.42 -8.21 -9.22
C LEU A 148 0.56 -7.08 -9.61
N ALA A 149 1.52 -6.75 -8.73
CA ALA A 149 2.54 -5.75 -9.03
C ALA A 149 3.45 -6.17 -10.19
N GLU A 150 3.84 -7.45 -10.28
CA GLU A 150 4.60 -8.00 -11.41
C GLU A 150 3.85 -7.88 -12.75
N ARG A 151 2.51 -7.90 -12.71
CA ARG A 151 1.64 -7.66 -13.88
C ARG A 151 1.36 -6.17 -14.12
N GLU A 152 2.06 -5.29 -13.42
CA GLU A 152 1.89 -3.83 -13.44
C GLU A 152 0.51 -3.35 -12.96
N GLU A 153 -0.25 -4.19 -12.25
CA GLU A 153 -1.52 -3.84 -11.59
C GLU A 153 -1.29 -3.11 -10.25
N TYR A 154 -0.36 -2.14 -10.24
CA TYR A 154 0.13 -1.48 -9.03
C TYR A 154 -0.97 -0.83 -8.19
N GLN A 155 -1.96 -0.18 -8.83
CA GLN A 155 -3.06 0.47 -8.13
C GLN A 155 -3.89 -0.53 -7.32
N LYS A 156 -4.17 -1.70 -7.91
CA LYS A 156 -4.95 -2.77 -7.25
C LYS A 156 -4.15 -3.37 -6.11
N ALA A 157 -2.87 -3.65 -6.32
CA ALA A 157 -1.95 -4.13 -5.28
C ALA A 157 -1.91 -3.18 -4.07
N VAL A 158 -1.70 -1.88 -4.31
CA VAL A 158 -1.66 -0.86 -3.24
C VAL A 158 -3.01 -0.70 -2.54
N ASN A 159 -4.13 -0.75 -3.27
CA ASN A 159 -5.47 -0.69 -2.68
C ASN A 159 -5.72 -1.84 -1.70
N ILE A 160 -5.30 -3.07 -2.05
CA ILE A 160 -5.40 -4.23 -1.17
C ILE A 160 -4.54 -4.04 0.08
N LEU A 161 -3.29 -3.58 -0.08
CA LEU A 161 -2.38 -3.35 1.06
C LEU A 161 -2.89 -2.24 1.99
N ASN A 162 -3.60 -1.24 1.49
CA ASN A 162 -4.21 -0.19 2.32
C ASN A 162 -5.31 -0.71 3.26
N LEU A 163 -5.85 -1.90 3.02
CA LEU A 163 -6.88 -2.51 3.87
C LEU A 163 -6.30 -3.21 5.10
N ILE A 164 -4.98 -3.36 5.17
CA ILE A 164 -4.27 -4.06 6.25
C ILE A 164 -3.12 -3.20 6.77
N ASN A 165 -2.76 -3.38 8.05
CA ASN A 165 -1.66 -2.65 8.67
C ASN A 165 -0.74 -3.62 9.42
N PHE A 166 -0.01 -4.42 8.63
CA PHE A 166 1.03 -5.32 9.13
C PHE A 166 2.39 -4.81 8.64
N ASP A 167 3.43 -4.94 9.47
CA ASP A 167 4.77 -4.46 9.12
C ASP A 167 5.26 -5.05 7.79
N THR A 168 5.03 -6.34 7.56
CA THR A 168 5.38 -7.01 6.29
C THR A 168 4.57 -6.49 5.10
N ALA A 169 3.29 -6.17 5.31
CA ALA A 169 2.43 -5.57 4.28
C ALA A 169 2.87 -4.14 3.94
N ASN A 170 3.25 -3.36 4.95
CA ASN A 170 3.76 -2.00 4.79
C ASN A 170 5.11 -2.02 4.05
N GLN A 171 6.02 -2.92 4.41
CA GLN A 171 7.29 -3.10 3.70
C GLN A 171 7.08 -3.46 2.23
N LEU A 172 6.19 -4.42 1.94
CA LEU A 172 5.82 -4.77 0.56
C LEU A 172 5.20 -3.57 -0.18
N LYS A 173 4.33 -2.81 0.48
CA LYS A 173 3.72 -1.60 -0.08
C LYS A 173 4.78 -0.57 -0.47
N SER A 174 5.77 -0.33 0.39
CA SER A 174 6.89 0.59 0.09
C SER A 174 7.62 0.15 -1.18
N GLN A 175 7.95 -1.13 -1.32
CA GLN A 175 8.62 -1.66 -2.52
C GLN A 175 7.77 -1.48 -3.78
N ILE A 176 6.49 -1.87 -3.74
CA ILE A 176 5.56 -1.74 -4.86
C ILE A 176 5.37 -0.27 -5.28
N LEU A 177 5.32 0.66 -4.32
CA LEU A 177 5.23 2.10 -4.62
C LEU A 177 6.46 2.62 -5.37
N VAL A 178 7.65 2.13 -5.03
CA VAL A 178 8.90 2.48 -5.73
C VAL A 178 8.90 1.93 -7.15
N GLU A 179 8.54 0.66 -7.34
CA GLU A 179 8.42 0.04 -8.66
C GLU A 179 7.42 0.78 -9.53
N TRP A 180 6.25 1.09 -8.96
CA TRP A 180 5.22 1.83 -9.67
C TRP A 180 5.71 3.22 -10.08
N ALA A 181 6.41 3.93 -9.18
CA ALA A 181 6.98 5.24 -9.48
C ALA A 181 7.97 5.19 -10.65
N LYS A 182 8.84 4.16 -10.70
CA LYS A 182 9.80 3.96 -11.80
C LYS A 182 9.10 3.72 -13.14
N ASN A 183 8.02 2.93 -13.15
CA ASN A 183 7.27 2.64 -14.37
C ASN A 183 6.60 3.91 -14.93
N ILE A 184 6.03 4.75 -14.07
CA ILE A 184 5.24 5.91 -14.52
C ILE A 184 6.01 7.22 -14.59
N ILE A 185 7.29 7.28 -14.19
CA ILE A 185 8.09 8.51 -14.07
C ILE A 185 8.03 9.41 -15.30
N HIS A 186 8.07 8.85 -16.51
CA HIS A 186 8.03 9.60 -17.77
C HIS A 186 6.62 10.04 -18.17
N ASN A 187 5.59 9.31 -17.71
CA ASN A 187 4.20 9.56 -18.05
C ASN A 187 3.51 10.51 -17.05
N ASP A 188 3.78 10.32 -15.76
CA ASP A 188 3.22 11.09 -14.65
C ASP A 188 4.26 11.27 -13.53
N PRO A 189 5.22 12.22 -13.70
CA PRO A 189 6.26 12.48 -12.71
C PRO A 189 5.70 12.97 -11.37
N LYS A 190 4.52 13.62 -11.35
CA LYS A 190 3.89 14.08 -10.11
C LYS A 190 3.40 12.89 -9.28
N LYS A 191 2.76 11.91 -9.91
CA LYS A 191 2.33 10.68 -9.23
C LYS A 191 3.53 9.83 -8.82
N ALA A 192 4.56 9.73 -9.65
CA ALA A 192 5.81 9.06 -9.26
C ALA A 192 6.43 9.66 -7.99
N LEU A 193 6.55 11.00 -7.93
CA LEU A 193 7.02 11.71 -6.73
C LEU A 193 6.14 11.45 -5.51
N LYS A 194 4.81 11.42 -5.67
CA LYS A 194 3.89 11.10 -4.58
C LYS A 194 4.13 9.68 -4.04
N ASN A 195 4.21 8.69 -4.94
CA ASN A 195 4.44 7.30 -4.57
C ASN A 195 5.77 7.10 -3.83
N LEU A 196 6.84 7.77 -4.29
CA LEU A 196 8.16 7.69 -3.61
C LEU A 196 8.15 8.33 -2.23
N ARG A 197 7.45 9.46 -2.05
CA ARG A 197 7.30 10.06 -0.71
C ARG A 197 6.55 9.13 0.23
N GLU A 198 5.44 8.54 -0.24
CA GLU A 198 4.68 7.57 0.55
C GLU A 198 5.52 6.33 0.89
N ALA A 199 6.34 5.84 -0.05
CA ALA A 199 7.27 4.75 0.21
C ALA A 199 8.30 5.09 1.31
N LEU A 200 8.78 6.33 1.34
CA LEU A 200 9.73 6.85 2.34
C LEU A 200 9.08 7.19 3.69
N GLU A 201 7.79 7.51 3.72
CA GLU A 201 7.04 7.63 4.97
C GLU A 201 6.93 6.27 5.67
N ILE A 202 6.81 5.19 4.89
CA ILE A 202 6.77 3.81 5.40
C ILE A 202 8.17 3.32 5.78
N ASP A 203 9.13 3.44 4.86
CA ASP A 203 10.53 3.05 5.08
C ASP A 203 11.46 4.19 4.67
N LYS A 204 11.85 4.99 5.69
CA LYS A 204 12.76 6.13 5.54
C LYS A 204 14.16 5.73 5.07
N THR A 205 14.50 4.44 5.16
CA THR A 205 15.82 3.91 4.78
C THR A 205 15.80 3.17 3.46
N ASN A 206 14.66 3.16 2.74
CA ASN A 206 14.53 2.51 1.45
C ASN A 206 15.42 3.19 0.41
N LYS A 207 16.64 2.65 0.24
CA LYS A 207 17.66 3.20 -0.66
C LYS A 207 17.15 3.37 -2.08
N ASP A 208 16.35 2.42 -2.56
CA ASP A 208 15.83 2.45 -3.91
C ASP A 208 14.82 3.60 -4.11
N ALA A 209 13.97 3.85 -3.12
CA ALA A 209 13.09 5.01 -3.09
C ALA A 209 13.88 6.33 -3.08
N ILE A 210 14.89 6.44 -2.21
CA ILE A 210 15.72 7.64 -2.08
C ILE A 210 16.47 7.93 -3.39
N LEU A 211 17.14 6.93 -3.96
CA LEU A 211 17.88 7.07 -5.22
C LEU A 211 16.95 7.42 -6.40
N THR A 212 15.77 6.80 -6.48
CA THR A 212 14.79 7.11 -7.53
C THR A 212 14.26 8.53 -7.38
N LEU A 213 14.00 8.99 -6.15
CA LEU A 213 13.56 10.35 -5.87
C LEU A 213 14.62 11.39 -6.27
N ALA A 214 15.89 11.14 -5.96
CA ALA A 214 17.00 12.02 -6.33
C ALA A 214 17.14 12.13 -7.86
N LYS A 215 17.05 11.01 -8.58
CA LYS A 215 17.07 10.97 -10.06
C LYS A 215 15.93 11.78 -10.69
N ILE A 216 14.73 11.76 -10.09
CA ILE A 216 13.63 12.59 -10.58
C ILE A 216 13.97 14.07 -10.42
N TYR A 217 14.43 14.49 -9.24
CA TYR A 217 14.81 15.88 -9.01
C TYR A 217 15.94 16.32 -9.96
N GLU A 218 16.92 15.47 -10.17
CA GLU A 218 17.99 15.68 -11.16
C GLU A 218 17.42 15.90 -12.58
N SER A 219 16.51 15.03 -13.04
CA SER A 219 15.88 15.19 -14.37
C SER A 219 15.02 16.46 -14.49
N MET A 220 14.52 16.96 -13.37
CA MET A 220 13.78 18.23 -13.28
C MET A 220 14.70 19.44 -13.12
N LYS A 221 16.03 19.23 -13.11
CA LYS A 221 17.05 20.24 -12.77
C LYS A 221 16.86 20.88 -11.39
N ASP A 222 16.16 20.21 -10.49
CA ASP A 222 16.03 20.59 -9.07
C ASP A 222 17.24 20.04 -8.30
N TYR A 223 18.42 20.52 -8.66
CA TYR A 223 19.70 20.00 -8.17
C TYR A 223 19.83 20.12 -6.65
N GLU A 224 19.31 21.20 -6.07
CA GLU A 224 19.34 21.39 -4.61
C GLU A 224 18.63 20.26 -3.88
N ARG A 225 17.42 19.88 -4.33
CA ARG A 225 16.71 18.76 -3.72
C ARG A 225 17.35 17.42 -4.02
N ALA A 226 17.87 17.22 -5.24
CA ALA A 226 18.57 15.99 -5.60
C ALA A 226 19.77 15.72 -4.66
N VAL A 227 20.60 16.74 -4.42
CA VAL A 227 21.77 16.67 -3.53
C VAL A 227 21.35 16.32 -2.10
N LYS A 228 20.35 17.01 -1.54
CA LYS A 228 19.83 16.72 -0.19
C LYS A 228 19.33 15.28 -0.05
N VAL A 229 18.72 14.73 -1.09
CA VAL A 229 18.20 13.36 -1.07
C VAL A 229 19.34 12.34 -1.15
N TYR A 230 20.35 12.54 -2.01
CA TYR A 230 21.52 11.67 -2.07
C TYR A 230 22.32 11.65 -0.76
N GLU A 231 22.42 12.80 -0.08
CA GLU A 231 23.11 12.93 1.21
C GLU A 231 22.53 12.01 2.29
N ILE A 232 21.21 11.77 2.28
CA ILE A 232 20.53 10.89 3.26
C ILE A 232 21.02 9.43 3.14
N VAL A 233 21.33 8.96 1.92
CA VAL A 233 21.71 7.56 1.68
C VAL A 233 23.13 7.27 2.17
N GLY A 234 24.05 8.21 1.96
CA GLY A 234 25.45 8.11 2.39
C GLY A 234 26.23 6.92 1.84
N THR A 235 25.73 6.23 0.80
CA THR A 235 26.48 5.15 0.15
C THR A 235 27.50 5.70 -0.84
N ARG A 236 28.56 4.94 -1.14
CA ARG A 236 29.54 5.31 -2.17
C ARG A 236 28.87 5.63 -3.52
N GLU A 237 27.85 4.87 -3.91
CA GLU A 237 27.06 5.13 -5.11
C GLU A 237 26.29 6.47 -5.03
N ALA A 238 25.63 6.75 -3.90
CA ALA A 238 24.90 8.01 -3.73
C ALA A 238 25.84 9.21 -3.69
N MET A 239 27.01 9.09 -3.05
CA MET A 239 28.05 10.12 -3.03
C MET A 239 28.61 10.38 -4.42
N TYR A 240 28.84 9.32 -5.21
CA TYR A 240 29.26 9.44 -6.61
C TYR A 240 28.23 10.22 -7.42
N LYS A 241 26.94 9.84 -7.31
CA LYS A 241 25.84 10.56 -7.98
C LYS A 241 25.69 11.99 -7.49
N MET A 242 25.85 12.26 -6.20
CA MET A 242 25.82 13.60 -5.62
C MET A 242 26.91 14.49 -6.22
N ALA A 243 28.13 13.98 -6.40
CA ALA A 243 29.22 14.71 -7.04
C ALA A 243 28.94 14.99 -8.53
N GLU A 244 28.40 14.02 -9.27
CA GLU A 244 27.96 14.24 -10.66
C GLU A 244 26.86 15.32 -10.76
N VAL A 245 25.89 15.30 -9.85
CA VAL A 245 24.81 16.29 -9.79
C VAL A 245 25.34 17.69 -9.44
N LEU A 246 26.26 17.81 -8.49
CA LEU A 246 26.89 19.09 -8.15
C LEU A 246 27.70 19.65 -9.34
N LYS A 247 28.41 18.79 -10.07
CA LYS A 247 29.08 19.15 -11.32
C LYS A 247 28.08 19.62 -12.37
N ALA A 248 26.99 18.88 -12.60
CA ALA A 248 25.95 19.28 -13.54
C ALA A 248 25.31 20.63 -13.16
N TRP A 249 25.02 20.84 -11.88
CA TRP A 249 24.49 22.10 -11.37
C TRP A 249 25.45 23.27 -11.64
N SER A 250 26.76 23.05 -11.53
CA SER A 250 27.74 24.11 -11.81
C SER A 250 27.66 24.65 -13.24
N TYR A 251 27.30 23.82 -14.22
CA TYR A 251 27.18 24.25 -15.62
C TYR A 251 25.95 25.13 -15.89
N GLU A 252 25.00 25.17 -14.97
CA GLU A 252 23.81 26.03 -15.03
C GLU A 252 24.01 27.34 -14.23
N LEU A 253 25.17 27.50 -13.60
CA LEU A 253 25.55 28.66 -12.79
C LEU A 253 26.69 29.42 -13.48
N GLU A 254 26.94 30.66 -13.04
CA GLU A 254 28.03 31.48 -13.54
C GLU A 254 29.03 31.87 -12.46
N GLY A 255 30.29 32.03 -12.87
CA GLY A 255 31.35 32.62 -12.06
C GLY A 255 31.59 31.88 -10.74
N LYS A 256 31.39 32.59 -9.63
CA LYS A 256 31.74 32.10 -8.28
C LYS A 256 30.84 30.94 -7.83
N ASP A 257 29.56 30.97 -8.19
CA ASP A 257 28.60 29.98 -7.72
C ASP A 257 28.84 28.61 -8.39
N ALA A 258 29.16 28.63 -9.69
CA ALA A 258 29.62 27.44 -10.42
C ALA A 258 30.88 26.84 -9.78
N LEU A 259 31.85 27.68 -9.45
CA LEU A 259 33.10 27.27 -8.82
C LEU A 259 32.88 26.67 -7.42
N GLU A 260 31.92 27.19 -6.66
CA GLU A 260 31.56 26.65 -5.34
C GLU A 260 31.00 25.23 -5.46
N LYS A 261 30.06 24.99 -6.40
CA LYS A 261 29.51 23.65 -6.62
C LYS A 261 30.52 22.65 -7.14
N LEU A 262 31.44 23.06 -8.01
CA LEU A 262 32.55 22.19 -8.43
C LEU A 262 33.49 21.84 -7.27
N LYS A 263 33.77 22.78 -6.36
CA LYS A 263 34.60 22.50 -5.17
C LYS A 263 33.91 21.53 -4.21
N GLU A 264 32.60 21.70 -3.99
CA GLU A 264 31.81 20.73 -3.23
C GLU A 264 31.88 19.33 -3.87
N ALA A 265 31.66 19.26 -5.19
CA ALA A 265 31.74 18.01 -5.94
C ALA A 265 33.13 17.35 -5.83
N TYR A 266 34.20 18.13 -5.99
CA TYR A 266 35.59 17.64 -5.92
C TYR A 266 35.93 17.07 -4.54
N LYS A 267 35.49 17.75 -3.47
CA LYS A 267 35.68 17.28 -2.09
C LYS A 267 35.05 15.91 -1.87
N ILE A 268 33.87 15.67 -2.44
CA ILE A 268 33.21 14.37 -2.36
C ILE A 268 33.98 13.34 -3.20
N ALA A 269 34.35 13.70 -4.43
CA ALA A 269 34.98 12.81 -5.40
C ALA A 269 36.34 12.27 -4.93
N VAL A 270 37.19 13.10 -4.32
CA VAL A 270 38.51 12.69 -3.79
C VAL A 270 38.41 11.55 -2.76
N GLU A 271 37.31 11.48 -2.02
CA GLU A 271 37.10 10.44 -1.00
C GLU A 271 36.61 9.12 -1.61
N ILE A 272 36.14 9.11 -2.86
CA ILE A 272 35.40 7.98 -3.44
C ILE A 272 35.92 7.46 -4.77
N ASP A 273 36.50 8.30 -5.63
CA ASP A 273 36.93 7.94 -6.99
C ASP A 273 37.91 8.98 -7.56
N ASP A 274 39.18 8.58 -7.73
CA ASP A 274 40.24 9.46 -8.25
C ASP A 274 39.96 9.94 -9.68
N GLY A 275 39.33 9.11 -10.52
CA GLY A 275 39.01 9.47 -11.91
C GLY A 275 37.94 10.56 -11.99
N LEU A 276 36.90 10.44 -11.17
CA LEU A 276 35.88 11.48 -11.03
C LEU A 276 36.48 12.77 -10.45
N ALA A 277 37.40 12.65 -9.48
CA ALA A 277 38.08 13.80 -8.90
C ALA A 277 38.89 14.55 -9.96
N ASP A 278 39.66 13.84 -10.79
CA ASP A 278 40.44 14.42 -11.88
C ASP A 278 39.55 15.13 -12.93
N ASP A 279 38.43 14.52 -13.31
CA ASP A 279 37.46 15.10 -14.22
C ASP A 279 36.82 16.40 -13.68
N ILE A 280 36.43 16.42 -12.40
CA ILE A 280 35.92 17.63 -11.74
C ILE A 280 37.03 18.68 -11.61
N PHE A 281 38.27 18.30 -11.30
CA PHE A 281 39.39 19.21 -11.21
C PHE A 281 39.67 19.91 -12.55
N ASN A 282 39.59 19.18 -13.67
CA ASN A 282 39.70 19.76 -15.00
C ASN A 282 38.59 20.78 -15.26
N SER A 283 37.36 20.50 -14.82
CA SER A 283 36.22 21.42 -14.94
C SER A 283 36.43 22.71 -14.12
N ILE A 284 37.01 22.59 -12.91
CA ILE A 284 37.41 23.75 -12.09
C ILE A 284 38.40 24.64 -12.83
N ARG A 285 39.44 24.03 -13.44
CA ARG A 285 40.46 24.78 -14.19
C ARG A 285 39.84 25.56 -15.34
N GLU A 286 38.96 24.94 -16.10
CA GLU A 286 38.28 25.57 -17.24
C GLU A 286 37.47 26.81 -16.81
N VAL A 287 36.67 26.70 -15.73
CA VAL A 287 35.89 27.84 -15.20
C VAL A 287 36.80 28.99 -14.76
N LEU A 288 37.93 28.68 -14.12
CA LEU A 288 38.91 29.69 -13.69
C LEU A 288 39.59 30.38 -14.88
N GLU A 289 39.99 29.63 -15.90
CA GLU A 289 40.60 30.18 -17.12
C GLU A 289 39.65 31.13 -17.85
N ASN A 290 38.38 30.73 -17.98
CA ASN A 290 37.34 31.56 -18.58
C ASN A 290 37.10 32.85 -17.79
N GLU A 291 37.08 32.79 -16.46
CA GLU A 291 36.93 33.96 -15.60
C GLU A 291 38.12 34.93 -15.72
N VAL A 292 39.35 34.41 -15.77
CA VAL A 292 40.56 35.24 -16.00
C VAL A 292 40.50 35.92 -17.36
N LYS A 293 40.08 35.21 -18.40
CA LYS A 293 39.93 35.76 -19.75
C LYS A 293 38.90 36.90 -19.78
N ARG A 294 37.71 36.69 -19.20
CA ARG A 294 36.66 37.72 -19.09
C ARG A 294 37.15 38.99 -18.39
N ARG A 295 37.89 38.85 -17.29
CA ARG A 295 38.45 40.01 -16.56
C ARG A 295 39.46 40.80 -17.37
N ARG A 296 40.30 40.13 -18.15
CA ARG A 296 41.27 40.79 -19.05
C ARG A 296 40.54 41.60 -20.12
N GLU A 297 39.56 41.01 -20.78
CA GLU A 297 38.76 41.67 -21.82
C GLU A 297 38.00 42.89 -21.28
N GLN A 298 37.45 42.81 -20.05
CA GLN A 298 36.79 43.93 -19.38
C GLN A 298 37.77 45.06 -19.01
N SER A 299 39.00 44.73 -18.59
CA SER A 299 40.03 45.73 -18.27
C SER A 299 40.59 46.44 -19.50
N GLU A 300 40.60 45.79 -20.66
CA GLU A 300 41.04 46.38 -21.93
C GLU A 300 39.99 47.35 -22.49
N HIS A 301 38.70 47.06 -22.34
CA HIS A 301 37.61 47.96 -22.77
C HIS A 301 37.49 49.22 -21.89
N GLN A 302 37.89 49.16 -20.62
CA GLN A 302 37.90 50.34 -19.74
C GLN A 302 39.10 51.28 -19.96
N ASN A 303 40.15 50.84 -20.67
CA ASN A 303 41.34 51.65 -20.98
C ASN A 303 41.28 52.34 -22.35
N ILE A 304 40.20 52.17 -23.12
CA ILE A 304 40.02 52.73 -24.47
C ILE A 304 38.92 53.82 -24.54
N GLY A 305 38.20 54.08 -23.43
CA GLY A 305 37.22 55.17 -23.29
C GLY A 305 37.75 56.33 -22.47
#